data_AF-A0A3E2T9L6-F1
#
_entry.id   AF-A0A3E2T9L6-F1
#
_cell.length_a   1.000
_cell.length_b   1.000
_cell.length_c   1.000
_cell.angle_alpha   90.00
_cell.angle_beta   90.00
_cell.angle_gamma   90.00
#
_symmetry.space_group_name_H-M   'P 1'
#
loop_
_entity.id
_entity.type
_entity.pdbx_description
1 polymer ?
#
loop_
_entity_poly.entity_id
_entity_poly.type
_entity_poly.pdbx_seq_one_letter_code
_entity_poly.pdbx_strand_id
1 'polypeptide(L)' 'MKAFWKNHPALRILLMLVLFVLSIALVTAGWKMTGQLAGLGIMLLGVALLLAVLAVYNAPYQD' A
#
# COMPACT_ATOMS: atom_id res chain seq x y z
N MET A 1 -6.70 -1.95 -18.26
CA MET A 1 -6.36 -2.49 -16.91
C MET A 1 -7.56 -3.08 -16.17
N LYS A 2 -8.77 -2.50 -16.26
CA LYS A 2 -10.01 -3.00 -15.62
C LYS A 2 -10.25 -4.50 -15.84
N ALA A 3 -10.12 -5.00 -17.08
CA ALA A 3 -10.32 -6.40 -17.42
C ALA A 3 -9.34 -7.36 -16.71
N PHE A 4 -8.06 -6.99 -16.60
CA PHE A 4 -7.05 -7.79 -15.91
C PHE A 4 -7.41 -7.99 -14.42
N TRP A 5 -7.72 -6.89 -13.71
CA TRP A 5 -8.06 -6.96 -12.29
C TRP A 5 -9.38 -7.64 -11.98
N LYS A 6 -10.33 -7.67 -12.92
CA LYS A 6 -11.58 -8.44 -12.81
C LYS A 6 -11.34 -9.94 -13.02
N ASN A 7 -10.45 -10.30 -13.94
CA ASN A 7 -10.15 -11.70 -14.28
C ASN A 7 -9.17 -12.36 -13.30
N HIS A 8 -8.43 -11.58 -12.50
CA HIS A 8 -7.47 -12.08 -11.51
C HIS A 8 -7.74 -11.58 -10.09
N PRO A 9 -8.92 -11.89 -9.49
CA PRO A 9 -9.29 -11.39 -8.17
C PRO A 9 -8.36 -11.90 -7.06
N ALA A 10 -7.93 -13.17 -7.13
CA ALA A 10 -7.03 -13.76 -6.15
C ALA A 10 -5.66 -13.07 -6.13
N LEU A 11 -5.07 -12.81 -7.30
CA LEU A 11 -3.81 -12.09 -7.43
C LEU A 11 -3.93 -10.66 -6.88
N ARG A 12 -5.03 -9.96 -7.18
CA ARG A 12 -5.29 -8.62 -6.67
C ARG A 12 -5.33 -8.60 -5.15
N ILE A 13 -6.08 -9.52 -4.54
CA ILE A 13 -6.21 -9.62 -3.09
C ILE A 13 -4.85 -9.94 -2.45
N LEU A 14 -4.11 -10.90 -3.01
CA LEU A 14 -2.77 -11.24 -2.52
C LEU A 14 -1.82 -10.04 -2.59
N LEU A 15 -1.79 -9.33 -3.72
CA LEU A 15 -0.96 -8.14 -3.88
C LEU A 15 -1.33 -7.05 -2.86
N MET A 16 -2.63 -6.77 -2.69
CA MET A 16 -3.12 -5.80 -1.71
C MET A 16 -2.71 -6.19 -0.28
N LEU A 17 -2.82 -7.47 0.07
CA LEU A 17 -2.46 -7.95 1.41
C LEU A 17 -0.96 -7.81 1.69
N VAL A 18 -0.10 -8.21 0.75
CA VAL A 18 1.36 -8.06 0.88
C VAL A 18 1.75 -6.59 1.02
N LEU A 19 1.23 -5.73 0.14
CA LEU A 19 1.50 -4.29 0.18
C LEU A 19 0.96 -3.65 1.46
N PHE A 20 -0.21 -4.06 1.94
CA PHE A 20 -0.79 -3.55 3.18
C PHE A 20 0.08 -3.89 4.39
N VAL A 21 0.49 -5.15 4.54
CA VAL A 21 1.38 -5.59 5.64
C VAL A 21 2.72 -4.85 5.58
N LEU A 22 3.31 -4.71 4.39
CA LEU A 22 4.54 -3.94 4.19
C LEU A 22 4.36 -2.47 4.61
N SER A 23 3.24 -1.86 4.23
CA SER A 23 2.94 -0.46 4.55
C SER A 23 2.83 -0.23 6.05
N ILE A 24 2.12 -1.10 6.77
CA ILE A 24 2.02 -1.05 8.23
C ILE A 24 3.39 -1.25 8.88
N ALA A 25 4.20 -2.19 8.38
CA ALA A 25 5.57 -2.40 8.87
C ALA A 25 6.43 -1.14 8.71
N LEU A 26 6.33 -0.44 7.56
CA LEU A 26 7.06 0.80 7.33
C LEU A 26 6.59 1.93 8.25
N VAL A 27 5.28 2.16 8.36
CA VAL A 27 4.75 3.22 9.26
C VAL A 27 5.16 2.97 10.70
N THR A 28 5.06 1.72 11.17
CA THR A 28 5.46 1.36 12.54
C THR A 28 6.97 1.43 12.75
N ALA A 29 7.79 1.10 11.75
CA ALA A 29 9.24 1.27 11.81
C ALA A 29 9.64 2.75 11.85
N GLY A 30 9.05 3.58 11.00
CA GLY A 30 9.31 5.03 10.97
C GLY A 30 8.90 5.72 12.27
N TRP A 31 7.81 5.29 12.90
CA TRP A 31 7.37 5.80 14.21
C TRP A 31 8.42 5.55 15.31
N LYS A 32 9.13 4.42 15.29
CA LYS A 32 10.22 4.15 16.25
C LYS A 32 11.41 5.12 16.11
N MET A 33 11.49 5.87 15.02
CA MET A 33 12.53 6.87 14.74
C MET A 33 12.02 8.31 14.94
N THR A 34 11.10 8.51 15.89
CA THR A 34 10.51 9.82 16.18
C THR A 34 11.59 10.88 16.46
N GLY A 35 11.45 12.05 15.83
CA GLY A 35 12.44 13.15 15.91
C GLY A 35 13.51 13.11 14.81
N GLN A 36 13.56 12.06 13.99
CA GLN A 36 14.48 11.96 12.85
C GLN A 36 13.74 12.18 11.52
N LEU A 37 14.33 12.97 10.62
CA LEU A 37 13.78 13.19 9.27
C LEU A 37 13.66 11.87 8.48
N ALA A 38 14.60 10.93 8.68
CA ALA A 38 14.53 9.61 8.09
C ALA A 38 13.29 8.82 8.53
N GLY A 39 12.93 8.89 9.82
CA GLY A 39 11.71 8.29 10.36
C GLY A 39 10.46 8.84 9.68
N LEU A 40 10.38 10.16 9.52
CA LEU A 40 9.29 10.82 8.78
C LEU A 40 9.24 10.34 7.32
N GLY A 41 10.38 10.26 6.63
CA GLY A 41 10.43 9.76 5.25
C GLY A 41 9.90 8.33 5.11
N ILE A 42 10.23 7.44 6.04
CA ILE A 42 9.74 6.06 6.07
C ILE A 42 8.23 6.02 6.32
N MET A 43 7.72 6.86 7.24
CA MET A 43 6.28 6.94 7.50
C MET A 43 5.52 7.41 6.25
N LEU A 44 6.02 8.44 5.58
CA LEU A 44 5.42 8.96 4.33
C LEU A 44 5.43 7.91 3.22
N LEU A 45 6.52 7.14 3.09
CA LEU A 45 6.59 6.02 2.14
C LEU A 45 5.55 4.94 2.45
N GLY A 46 5.40 4.57 3.73
CA GLY A 46 4.38 3.61 4.16
C GLY A 46 2.96 4.11 3.86
N VAL A 47 2.67 5.39 4.10
CA VAL A 47 1.37 5.99 3.75
C VAL A 47 1.13 6.02 2.24
N ALA A 48 2.15 6.37 1.45
CA ALA A 48 2.05 6.33 -0.02
C ALA A 48 1.73 4.92 -0.54
N LEU A 49 2.31 3.88 0.07
CA LEU A 49 1.98 2.50 -0.25
C LEU A 49 0.56 2.11 0.16
N LEU A 50 0.01 2.63 1.27
CA LEU A 50 -1.41 2.46 1.60
C LEU A 50 -2.32 3.07 0.53
N LEU A 51 -1.96 4.25 0.01
CA LEU A 51 -2.69 4.87 -1.11
C LEU A 51 -2.58 4.03 -2.39
N ALA A 52 -1.43 3.40 -2.65
CA ALA A 52 -1.29 2.46 -3.75
C ALA A 52 -2.18 1.21 -3.60
N VAL A 53 -2.31 0.66 -2.37
CA VAL A 53 -3.27 -0.43 -2.08
C VAL A 53 -4.69 0.01 -2.41
N LEU A 54 -5.08 1.21 -2.00
CA LEU A 54 -6.40 1.76 -2.30
C LEU A 54 -6.61 1.96 -3.81
N ALA A 55 -5.57 2.39 -4.53
CA ALA A 55 -5.62 2.50 -5.99
C ALA A 55 -5.83 1.13 -6.66
N VAL A 56 -5.14 0.08 -6.21
CA VAL A 56 -5.32 -1.30 -6.69
C VAL A 56 -6.72 -1.83 -6.37
N TYR A 57 -7.25 -1.51 -5.19
CA TYR A 57 -8.62 -1.83 -4.81
C TYR A 57 -9.63 -1.14 -5.73
N ASN A 58 -9.38 0.13 -6.10
CA ASN A 58 -10.28 0.93 -6.94
C ASN A 58 -10.17 0.64 -8.44
N ALA A 59 -9.05 0.09 -8.91
CA ALA A 59 -8.80 -0.24 -10.33
C ALA A 59 -9.93 -0.99 -11.09
N PRO A 60 -10.66 -1.97 -10.52
CA PRO A 60 -11.80 -2.62 -11.20
C PRO A 60 -13.06 -1.74 -11.31
N TYR A 61 -13.17 -0.68 -10.52
CA TYR A 61 -14.34 0.21 -10.42
C TYR A 61 -14.16 1.52 -11.19
N GLN A 62 -12.94 1.81 -11.67
CA GLN A 62 -12.70 2.94 -12.56
C GLN A 62 -13.40 2.68 -13.91
N ASP A 63 -14.21 3.63 -14.36
CA ASP A 63 -14.93 3.58 -15.63
C ASP A 63 -14.06 3.94 -16.82
#